data_AF-A0A967AYT6-F1
#
_entry.id   AF-A0A967AYT6-F1
#
_cell.length_a   1.000
_cell.length_b   1.000
_cell.length_c   1.000
_cell.angle_alpha   90.00
_cell.angle_beta   90.00
_cell.angle_gamma   90.00
#
_symmetry.space_group_name_H-M   'P 1'
#
loop_
_entity.id
_entity.type
_entity.pdbx_description
1 polymer ?
#
loop_
_entity_poly.entity_id
_entity_poly.type
_entity_poly.pdbx_seq_one_letter_code
_entity_poly.pdbx_strand_id
1 'polypeptide(L)'
;MKKIIVVLVFLTTGFAFSQTTVTLEDQCNCEVLSGPDVTAAGMTTPAGADTGDIYVNTNTGTIYFWDGNSWELTSTDSQQVLDFSYDTVTRGLTLELENGGPPITVTLPAETLTSLTLNGNNLEYIDENNGTNIIPLNVGNLALGADGNSLDYTNEAGLLTNIPLNVGTLVFNPATRDITYTDETGTPTVITLPAETLTTLSLNGNRLEYLDEDNLLNIIPLNTGSLALGADGNSLDYTDEENNTVNIPLNVGTLAFDP
;
A
#
# COMPACT_ATOMS: atom_id res chain seq x y z
N MET A 1 39.01 -5.87 -141.08
CA MET A 1 39.22 -6.04 -139.62
C MET A 1 38.21 -5.10 -138.94
N LYS A 2 37.05 -5.57 -138.46
CA LYS A 2 36.69 -6.26 -137.20
C LYS A 2 36.54 -5.30 -136.00
N LYS A 3 35.34 -5.36 -135.38
CA LYS A 3 34.75 -4.60 -134.26
C LYS A 3 35.52 -4.78 -132.93
N ILE A 4 35.34 -3.89 -131.93
CA ILE A 4 34.85 -4.17 -130.55
C ILE A 4 34.90 -2.92 -129.63
N ILE A 5 33.82 -2.78 -128.85
CA ILE A 5 33.44 -1.80 -127.79
C ILE A 5 34.08 -2.19 -126.44
N VAL A 6 34.22 -1.25 -125.47
CA VAL A 6 34.07 -1.35 -123.98
C VAL A 6 34.76 -0.11 -123.34
N VAL A 7 34.14 0.89 -122.71
CA VAL A 7 33.22 1.01 -121.53
C VAL A 7 33.95 1.08 -120.16
N LEU A 8 33.44 1.96 -119.28
CA LEU A 8 33.52 1.98 -117.78
C LEU A 8 34.71 2.75 -117.15
N VAL A 9 34.60 3.57 -116.08
CA VAL A 9 33.52 4.22 -115.31
C VAL A 9 34.19 5.18 -114.32
N PHE A 10 33.57 6.33 -114.09
CA PHE A 10 33.88 7.27 -113.02
C PHE A 10 33.21 6.74 -111.73
N LEU A 11 33.96 6.38 -110.70
CA LEU A 11 33.39 5.98 -109.41
C LEU A 11 33.99 6.82 -108.28
N THR A 12 33.30 7.93 -107.99
CA THR A 12 33.46 8.73 -106.78
C THR A 12 32.73 8.04 -105.63
N THR A 13 33.43 7.74 -104.55
CA THR A 13 32.84 7.19 -103.31
C THR A 13 32.13 8.28 -102.52
N GLY A 14 30.81 8.16 -102.35
CA GLY A 14 30.04 8.91 -101.37
C GLY A 14 29.76 8.05 -100.14
N PHE A 15 29.97 8.60 -98.94
CA PHE A 15 29.58 7.98 -97.68
C PHE A 15 28.07 8.12 -97.50
N ALA A 16 27.37 7.00 -97.23
CA ALA A 16 25.96 7.00 -96.86
C ALA A 16 25.84 6.88 -95.33
N PHE A 17 25.09 7.78 -94.71
CA PHE A 17 24.60 7.60 -93.34
C PHE A 17 23.36 6.70 -93.39
N SER A 18 23.36 5.61 -92.63
CA SER A 18 22.15 4.81 -92.42
C SER A 18 21.31 5.48 -91.33
N GLN A 19 20.12 5.94 -91.70
CA GLN A 19 19.10 6.39 -90.75
C GLN A 19 18.10 5.25 -90.58
N THR A 20 17.94 4.75 -89.36
CA THR A 20 16.81 3.89 -88.98
C THR A 20 15.57 4.77 -88.79
N THR A 21 14.71 4.84 -89.80
CA THR A 21 13.34 5.36 -89.64
C THR A 21 12.54 4.30 -88.88
N VAL A 22 12.08 4.63 -87.68
CA VAL A 22 11.06 3.84 -86.99
C VAL A 22 9.71 4.29 -87.55
N THR A 23 9.03 3.43 -88.30
CA THR A 23 7.65 3.65 -88.73
C THR A 23 6.72 3.39 -87.54
N LEU A 24 5.83 4.34 -87.23
CA LEU A 24 4.93 4.27 -86.06
C LEU A 24 4.00 3.05 -86.08
N GLU A 25 3.83 2.41 -87.23
CA GLU A 25 3.07 1.16 -87.40
C GLU A 25 3.68 -0.05 -86.66
N ASP A 26 4.96 0.03 -86.25
CA ASP A 26 5.66 -1.04 -85.51
C ASP A 26 5.69 -0.84 -83.99
N GLN A 27 5.00 0.18 -83.46
CA GLN A 27 4.72 0.30 -82.04
C GLN A 27 3.25 -0.07 -81.85
N CYS A 28 2.94 -1.08 -81.03
CA CYS A 28 1.56 -1.50 -80.76
C CYS A 28 0.65 -0.27 -80.63
N ASN A 29 -0.32 -0.14 -81.55
CA ASN A 29 -1.29 0.93 -81.62
C ASN A 29 -2.29 0.78 -80.46
N CYS A 30 -1.82 0.74 -79.21
CA CYS A 30 -2.68 0.60 -78.05
C CYS A 30 -3.42 1.92 -77.83
N GLU A 31 -4.61 2.03 -78.39
CA GLU A 31 -5.49 3.16 -78.19
C GLU A 31 -6.23 3.01 -76.85
N VAL A 32 -6.50 4.15 -76.20
CA VAL A 32 -7.37 4.18 -75.02
C VAL A 32 -8.73 4.76 -75.44
N LEU A 33 -9.72 3.89 -75.51
CA LEU A 33 -11.11 4.21 -75.79
C LEU A 33 -11.87 4.48 -74.48
N SER A 34 -12.95 5.25 -74.56
CA SER A 34 -13.83 5.47 -73.42
C SER A 34 -15.28 5.69 -73.84
N GLY A 35 -16.22 5.29 -73.00
CA GLY A 35 -17.66 5.46 -73.24
C GLY A 35 -18.50 4.53 -72.36
N PRO A 36 -19.83 4.48 -72.55
CA PRO A 36 -20.71 3.64 -71.75
C PRO A 36 -20.90 2.23 -72.31
N ASP A 37 -20.40 1.95 -73.52
CA ASP A 37 -20.81 0.84 -74.36
C ASP A 37 -20.27 -0.52 -73.88
N VAL A 38 -19.09 -0.57 -73.26
CA VAL A 38 -18.53 -1.82 -72.70
C VAL A 38 -18.88 -1.98 -71.22
N THR A 39 -19.92 -2.74 -70.90
CA THR A 39 -20.45 -2.94 -69.53
C THR A 39 -20.17 -4.31 -68.91
N ALA A 40 -19.63 -5.25 -69.69
CA ALA A 40 -19.27 -6.60 -69.24
C ALA A 40 -18.15 -7.18 -70.14
N ALA A 41 -17.45 -8.20 -69.63
CA ALA A 41 -16.46 -8.96 -70.39
C ALA A 41 -17.12 -9.78 -71.51
N GLY A 42 -16.39 -10.08 -72.58
CA GLY A 42 -16.84 -10.85 -73.74
C GLY A 42 -17.61 -10.05 -74.80
N MET A 43 -17.73 -8.73 -74.66
CA MET A 43 -18.45 -7.91 -75.64
C MET A 43 -17.58 -7.51 -76.82
N THR A 44 -18.16 -7.43 -78.02
CA THR A 44 -17.42 -7.12 -79.26
C THR A 44 -17.66 -5.69 -79.77
N THR A 45 -18.43 -4.90 -79.03
CA THR A 45 -18.75 -3.50 -79.34
C THR A 45 -18.21 -2.60 -78.24
N PRO A 46 -17.53 -1.48 -78.57
CA PRO A 46 -17.27 -0.97 -79.91
C PRO A 46 -16.35 -1.85 -80.75
N ALA A 47 -16.65 -1.95 -82.05
CA ALA A 47 -15.86 -2.74 -82.99
C ALA A 47 -14.71 -1.91 -83.58
N GLY A 48 -13.69 -2.57 -84.12
CA GLY A 48 -12.54 -1.92 -84.73
C GLY A 48 -11.40 -1.59 -83.77
N ALA A 49 -11.41 -2.17 -82.56
CA ALA A 49 -10.29 -2.12 -81.65
C ALA A 49 -9.16 -3.06 -82.09
N ASP A 50 -7.92 -2.61 -81.86
CA ASP A 50 -6.71 -3.38 -82.05
C ASP A 50 -6.38 -4.19 -80.79
N THR A 51 -5.68 -5.32 -80.96
CA THR A 51 -5.30 -6.16 -79.82
C THR A 51 -4.44 -5.37 -78.84
N GLY A 52 -4.83 -5.33 -77.56
CA GLY A 52 -4.17 -4.57 -76.52
C GLY A 52 -4.76 -3.18 -76.27
N ASP A 53 -5.76 -2.75 -77.03
CA ASP A 53 -6.50 -1.51 -76.74
C ASP A 53 -7.15 -1.58 -75.37
N ILE A 54 -7.29 -0.42 -74.72
CA ILE A 54 -7.91 -0.28 -73.41
C ILE A 54 -9.24 0.47 -73.56
N TYR A 55 -10.29 -0.02 -72.92
CA TYR A 55 -11.58 0.68 -72.85
C TYR A 55 -11.93 1.05 -71.42
N VAL A 56 -12.18 2.32 -71.17
CA VAL A 56 -12.65 2.83 -69.87
C VAL A 56 -14.16 3.05 -69.93
N ASN A 57 -14.93 2.25 -69.19
CA ASN A 57 -16.37 2.47 -69.09
C ASN A 57 -16.66 3.75 -68.27
N THR A 58 -17.20 4.78 -68.90
CA THR A 58 -17.39 6.10 -68.25
C THR A 58 -18.52 6.12 -67.21
N ASN A 59 -19.39 5.10 -67.20
CA ASN A 59 -20.47 5.00 -66.23
C ASN A 59 -20.03 4.27 -64.95
N THR A 60 -19.18 3.25 -65.07
CA THR A 60 -18.77 2.38 -63.95
C THR A 60 -17.32 2.58 -63.52
N GLY A 61 -16.49 3.21 -64.36
CA GLY A 61 -15.04 3.31 -64.16
C GLY A 61 -14.28 2.00 -64.41
N THR A 62 -14.99 0.91 -64.78
CA THR A 62 -14.38 -0.39 -65.06
C THR A 62 -13.54 -0.31 -66.32
N ILE A 63 -12.35 -0.88 -66.27
CA ILE A 63 -11.41 -0.89 -67.39
C ILE A 63 -11.39 -2.27 -68.02
N TYR A 64 -11.52 -2.30 -69.33
CA TYR A 64 -11.42 -3.48 -70.17
C TYR A 64 -10.22 -3.38 -71.11
N PHE A 65 -9.75 -4.50 -71.64
CA PHE A 65 -8.79 -4.54 -72.72
C PHE A 65 -9.32 -5.40 -73.88
N TRP A 66 -8.92 -5.09 -75.11
CA TRP A 66 -9.28 -5.89 -76.28
C TRP A 66 -8.26 -7.02 -76.48
N ASP A 67 -8.72 -8.26 -76.50
CA ASP A 67 -7.85 -9.44 -76.66
C ASP A 67 -7.62 -9.85 -78.12
N GLY A 68 -8.20 -9.11 -79.06
CA GLY A 68 -8.23 -9.41 -80.50
C GLY A 68 -9.58 -9.93 -80.99
N ASN A 69 -10.50 -10.25 -80.08
CA ASN A 69 -11.83 -10.77 -80.41
C ASN A 69 -12.95 -10.20 -79.52
N SER A 70 -12.70 -9.92 -78.24
CA SER A 70 -13.64 -9.28 -77.31
C SER A 70 -12.96 -8.37 -76.27
N TRP A 71 -13.78 -7.51 -75.66
CA TRP A 71 -13.42 -6.70 -74.50
C TRP A 71 -13.44 -7.55 -73.24
N GLU A 72 -12.31 -7.64 -72.55
CA GLU A 72 -12.12 -8.44 -71.33
C GLU A 72 -11.75 -7.56 -70.14
N LEU A 73 -12.10 -7.96 -68.91
CA LEU A 73 -11.80 -7.18 -67.71
C LEU A 73 -10.29 -7.08 -67.45
N THR A 74 -9.83 -5.90 -67.07
CA THR A 74 -8.42 -5.71 -66.62
C THR A 74 -8.14 -6.28 -65.23
N SER A 75 -9.16 -6.44 -64.38
CA SER A 75 -9.10 -7.14 -63.10
C SER A 75 -10.48 -7.64 -62.69
N THR A 76 -10.54 -8.82 -62.09
CA THR A 76 -11.79 -9.50 -61.67
C THR A 76 -11.85 -9.76 -60.16
N ASP A 77 -10.84 -9.37 -59.38
CA ASP A 77 -10.67 -9.95 -58.04
C ASP A 77 -11.58 -9.33 -56.98
N SER A 78 -12.38 -10.19 -56.32
CA SER A 78 -13.17 -9.90 -55.13
C SER A 78 -12.65 -10.76 -53.99
N GLN A 79 -11.58 -10.27 -53.37
CA GLN A 79 -10.79 -10.98 -52.36
C GLN A 79 -11.65 -11.69 -51.29
N GLN A 80 -11.46 -13.00 -51.14
CA GLN A 80 -12.19 -13.84 -50.18
C GLN A 80 -11.29 -14.31 -49.04
N VAL A 81 -11.85 -14.44 -47.84
CA VAL A 81 -11.18 -15.14 -46.74
C VAL A 81 -11.36 -16.64 -46.95
N LEU A 82 -10.25 -17.35 -47.17
CA LEU A 82 -10.24 -18.80 -47.32
C LEU A 82 -10.22 -19.50 -45.96
N ASP A 83 -9.41 -18.99 -45.02
CA ASP A 83 -9.31 -19.54 -43.67
C ASP A 83 -9.06 -18.44 -42.63
N PHE A 84 -9.67 -18.62 -41.46
CA PHE A 84 -9.38 -17.85 -40.26
C PHE A 84 -9.41 -18.79 -39.06
N SER A 85 -8.23 -19.22 -38.63
CA SER A 85 -8.08 -20.31 -37.68
C SER A 85 -7.13 -19.98 -36.54
N TYR A 86 -7.38 -20.61 -35.38
CA TYR A 86 -6.51 -20.55 -34.22
C TYR A 86 -6.04 -21.96 -33.86
N ASP A 87 -4.73 -22.14 -33.79
CA ASP A 87 -4.09 -23.37 -33.31
C ASP A 87 -3.73 -23.21 -31.83
N THR A 88 -4.34 -24.00 -30.95
CA THR A 88 -4.10 -23.96 -29.51
C THR A 88 -2.72 -24.46 -29.08
N VAL A 89 -2.05 -25.27 -29.92
CA VAL A 89 -0.73 -25.83 -29.63
C VAL A 89 0.35 -24.80 -29.96
N THR A 90 0.27 -24.17 -31.13
CA THR A 90 1.24 -23.17 -31.57
C THR A 90 0.87 -21.74 -31.17
N ARG A 91 -0.37 -21.52 -30.69
CA ARG A 91 -1.00 -20.21 -30.46
C ARG A 91 -0.96 -19.30 -31.68
N GLY A 92 -0.90 -19.89 -32.86
CA GLY A 92 -0.96 -19.17 -34.13
C GLY A 92 -2.40 -18.80 -34.46
N LEU A 93 -2.66 -17.51 -34.62
CA LEU A 93 -3.84 -17.01 -35.31
C LEU A 93 -3.48 -16.79 -36.78
N THR A 94 -4.09 -17.55 -37.68
CA THR A 94 -3.78 -17.56 -39.10
C THR A 94 -4.92 -17.00 -39.92
N LEU A 95 -4.58 -16.18 -40.93
CA LEU A 95 -5.49 -15.69 -41.96
C LEU A 95 -4.96 -16.09 -43.35
N GLU A 96 -5.82 -16.72 -44.15
CA GLU A 96 -5.55 -17.04 -45.56
C GLU A 96 -6.57 -16.33 -46.46
N LEU A 97 -6.06 -15.72 -47.53
CA LEU A 97 -6.82 -14.92 -48.49
C LEU A 97 -6.66 -15.51 -49.90
N GLU A 98 -7.72 -15.48 -50.71
CA GLU A 98 -7.71 -15.91 -52.11
C GLU A 98 -6.77 -15.05 -52.96
N ASN A 99 -5.62 -15.58 -53.37
CA ASN A 99 -4.56 -14.80 -54.05
C ASN A 99 -3.83 -13.80 -53.14
N GLY A 100 -3.96 -13.90 -51.81
CA GLY A 100 -3.20 -13.06 -50.86
C GLY A 100 -1.77 -13.50 -50.60
N GLY A 101 -1.31 -14.58 -51.24
CA GLY A 101 -0.03 -15.22 -50.98
C GLY A 101 -0.12 -16.25 -49.84
N PRO A 102 1.02 -16.61 -49.22
CA PRO A 102 1.04 -17.55 -48.10
C PRO A 102 0.20 -17.08 -46.91
N PRO A 103 -0.35 -17.99 -46.10
CA PRO A 103 -1.10 -17.63 -44.89
C PRO A 103 -0.28 -16.74 -43.95
N ILE A 104 -0.93 -15.72 -43.40
CA ILE A 104 -0.33 -14.81 -42.42
C ILE A 104 -0.65 -15.35 -41.03
N THR A 105 0.37 -15.64 -40.23
CA THR A 105 0.20 -16.15 -38.87
C THR A 105 0.83 -15.20 -37.85
N VAL A 106 0.06 -14.87 -36.80
CA VAL A 106 0.56 -14.15 -35.61
C VAL A 106 0.52 -15.10 -34.41
N THR A 107 1.64 -15.22 -33.70
CA THR A 107 1.68 -15.98 -32.44
C THR A 107 1.19 -15.10 -31.29
N LEU A 108 0.13 -15.53 -30.60
CA LEU A 108 -0.39 -14.83 -29.43
C LEU A 108 0.50 -15.05 -28.19
N PRO A 109 0.60 -14.11 -27.23
CA PRO A 109 1.39 -14.25 -26.00
C PRO A 109 0.79 -15.30 -25.05
N ALA A 110 1.64 -15.99 -24.27
CA ALA A 110 1.22 -17.10 -23.39
C ALA A 110 0.92 -16.52 -22.03
N GLU A 111 -0.31 -16.67 -21.58
CA GLU A 111 -0.72 -16.25 -20.23
C GLU A 111 -0.82 -17.51 -19.38
N THR A 112 0.18 -17.78 -18.55
CA THR A 112 0.15 -18.91 -17.60
C THR A 112 0.84 -18.53 -16.29
N LEU A 113 0.11 -18.62 -15.17
CA LEU A 113 0.69 -18.54 -13.84
C LEU A 113 1.54 -19.78 -13.58
N THR A 114 2.86 -19.60 -13.42
CA THR A 114 3.79 -20.75 -13.33
C THR A 114 3.95 -21.27 -11.91
N SER A 115 3.84 -20.40 -10.90
CA SER A 115 3.87 -20.81 -9.48
C SER A 115 3.21 -19.74 -8.60
N LEU A 116 2.65 -20.19 -7.48
CA LEU A 116 2.15 -19.33 -6.41
C LEU A 116 2.64 -19.90 -5.08
N THR A 117 3.37 -19.12 -4.31
CA THR A 117 4.02 -19.58 -3.08
C THR A 117 3.87 -18.53 -1.98
N LEU A 118 3.79 -18.99 -0.74
CA LEU A 118 3.88 -18.11 0.43
C LEU A 118 5.33 -18.11 0.93
N ASN A 119 5.98 -16.94 0.93
CA ASN A 119 7.35 -16.76 1.39
C ASN A 119 7.37 -15.75 2.55
N GLY A 120 7.38 -16.28 3.78
CA GLY A 120 7.13 -15.46 4.97
C GLY A 120 5.72 -14.86 4.95
N ASN A 121 5.63 -13.54 4.97
CA ASN A 121 4.37 -12.78 4.89
C ASN A 121 4.08 -12.25 3.48
N ASN A 122 4.73 -12.78 2.45
CA ASN A 122 4.48 -12.36 1.08
C ASN A 122 3.88 -13.50 0.29
N LEU A 123 2.83 -13.19 -0.48
CA LEU A 123 2.41 -14.07 -1.56
C LEU A 123 3.25 -13.74 -2.80
N GLU A 124 4.04 -14.69 -3.25
CA GLU A 124 4.93 -14.54 -4.39
C GLU A 124 4.45 -15.43 -5.54
N TYR A 125 4.41 -14.86 -6.74
CA TYR A 125 4.10 -15.64 -7.95
C TYR A 125 5.05 -15.30 -9.09
N ILE A 126 5.30 -16.29 -9.95
CA ILE A 126 6.12 -16.11 -11.15
C ILE A 126 5.19 -16.00 -12.37
N ASP A 127 5.30 -14.90 -13.11
CA ASP A 127 4.54 -14.65 -14.33
C ASP A 127 5.10 -15.42 -15.55
N GLU A 128 4.46 -15.29 -16.70
CA GLU A 128 4.84 -15.91 -17.97
C GLU A 128 6.19 -15.42 -18.52
N ASN A 129 6.65 -14.26 -18.08
CA ASN A 129 7.94 -13.66 -18.45
C ASN A 129 9.04 -14.04 -17.46
N ASN A 130 8.79 -15.00 -16.56
CA ASN A 130 9.65 -15.37 -15.43
C ASN A 130 9.90 -14.21 -14.45
N GLY A 131 9.05 -13.19 -14.45
CA GLY A 131 9.04 -12.10 -13.48
C GLY A 131 8.48 -12.57 -12.14
N THR A 132 9.15 -12.22 -11.04
CA THR A 132 8.62 -12.47 -9.69
C THR A 132 7.77 -11.29 -9.25
N ASN A 133 6.51 -11.56 -8.94
CA ASN A 133 5.54 -10.61 -8.44
C ASN A 133 5.30 -10.86 -6.96
N ILE A 134 5.35 -9.81 -6.15
CA ILE A 134 5.25 -9.89 -4.68
C ILE A 134 4.01 -9.13 -4.24
N ILE A 135 3.12 -9.82 -3.53
CA ILE A 135 1.98 -9.23 -2.84
C ILE A 135 2.27 -9.30 -1.34
N PRO A 136 2.66 -8.18 -0.70
CA PRO A 136 2.93 -8.16 0.72
C PRO A 136 1.62 -8.37 1.51
N LEU A 137 1.67 -9.31 2.46
CA LEU A 137 0.57 -9.64 3.38
C LEU A 137 0.89 -9.22 4.82
N ASN A 138 1.92 -8.40 5.04
CA ASN A 138 2.19 -7.87 6.37
C ASN A 138 0.93 -7.19 6.91
N VAL A 139 0.61 -7.46 8.18
CA VAL A 139 -0.57 -6.96 8.91
C VAL A 139 -0.16 -6.02 10.05
N GLY A 140 0.93 -5.28 9.84
CA GLY A 140 1.58 -4.49 10.89
C GLY A 140 2.37 -5.33 11.92
N ASN A 141 2.93 -4.64 12.91
CA ASN A 141 3.68 -5.20 14.04
C ASN A 141 3.04 -4.75 15.36
N LEU A 142 2.97 -5.65 16.34
CA LEU A 142 2.50 -5.35 17.69
C LEU A 142 3.62 -5.67 18.69
N ALA A 143 4.02 -4.67 19.48
CA ALA A 143 5.05 -4.81 20.49
C ALA A 143 4.65 -4.12 21.80
N LEU A 144 5.37 -4.43 22.88
CA LEU A 144 5.32 -3.60 24.10
C LEU A 144 5.95 -2.25 23.80
N GLY A 145 5.26 -1.18 24.20
CA GLY A 145 5.75 0.18 24.06
C GLY A 145 6.98 0.43 24.93
N ALA A 146 7.79 1.41 24.53
CA ALA A 146 9.03 1.75 25.24
C ALA A 146 8.80 2.24 26.69
N ASP A 147 7.58 2.69 26.99
CA ASP A 147 7.13 3.07 28.32
C ASP A 147 6.83 1.86 29.23
N GLY A 148 6.81 0.64 28.69
CA GLY A 148 6.51 -0.60 29.39
C GLY A 148 5.04 -0.75 29.80
N ASN A 149 4.16 0.15 29.38
CA ASN A 149 2.76 0.22 29.82
C ASN A 149 1.76 0.48 28.68
N SER A 150 2.20 0.27 27.45
CA SER A 150 1.36 0.35 26.27
C SER A 150 1.69 -0.79 25.32
N LEU A 151 0.79 -1.06 24.39
CA LEU A 151 1.09 -1.81 23.18
C LEU A 151 1.21 -0.84 22.02
N ASP A 152 2.32 -0.95 21.31
CA ASP A 152 2.62 -0.17 20.12
C ASP A 152 2.26 -1.01 18.89
N TYR A 153 1.16 -0.65 18.22
CA TYR A 153 0.79 -1.22 16.93
C TYR A 153 1.34 -0.34 15.81
N THR A 154 2.24 -0.86 15.00
CA THR A 154 2.74 -0.18 13.78
C THR A 154 2.08 -0.81 12.57
N ASN A 155 1.28 -0.07 11.80
CA ASN A 155 0.61 -0.62 10.61
C ASN A 155 1.59 -0.80 9.42
N GLU A 156 1.07 -1.27 8.29
CA GLU A 156 1.84 -1.57 7.07
C GLU A 156 2.48 -0.32 6.44
N ALA A 157 1.89 0.85 6.68
CA ALA A 157 2.43 2.15 6.25
C ALA A 157 3.46 2.73 7.24
N GLY A 158 3.76 2.02 8.33
CA GLY A 158 4.66 2.49 9.39
C GLY A 158 4.03 3.45 10.39
N LEU A 159 2.71 3.65 10.37
CA LEU A 159 2.01 4.50 11.33
C LEU A 159 1.87 3.79 12.67
N LEU A 160 2.35 4.43 13.74
CA LEU A 160 2.24 3.95 15.10
C LEU A 160 0.89 4.35 15.72
N THR A 161 0.18 3.37 16.27
CA THR A 161 -0.97 3.54 17.15
C THR A 161 -0.58 3.00 18.52
N ASN A 162 -0.52 3.88 19.51
CA ASN A 162 -0.30 3.50 20.89
C ASN A 162 -1.62 3.08 21.54
N ILE A 163 -1.62 1.91 22.17
CA ILE A 163 -2.77 1.32 22.85
C ILE A 163 -2.39 1.23 24.33
N PRO A 164 -2.87 2.16 25.18
CA PRO A 164 -2.56 2.15 26.61
C PRO A 164 -3.10 0.89 27.28
N LEU A 165 -2.31 0.23 28.13
CA LEU A 165 -2.70 -0.99 28.85
C LEU A 165 -3.42 -0.72 30.19
N ASN A 166 -4.10 0.43 30.33
CA ASN A 166 -4.74 0.92 31.55
C ASN A 166 -3.78 1.13 32.73
N VAL A 167 -3.30 2.37 32.88
CA VAL A 167 -2.78 2.83 34.18
C VAL A 167 -3.86 3.63 34.89
N GLY A 168 -4.47 3.00 35.89
CA GLY A 168 -5.01 3.80 36.97
C GLY A 168 -3.87 4.54 37.68
N THR A 169 -4.11 5.77 38.15
CA THR A 169 -3.12 6.53 38.92
C THR A 169 -3.48 6.50 40.40
N LEU A 170 -2.47 6.55 41.29
CA LEU A 170 -2.67 6.66 42.73
C LEU A 170 -1.90 7.87 43.25
N VAL A 171 -2.60 8.86 43.78
CA VAL A 171 -2.02 10.12 44.25
C VAL A 171 -2.45 10.38 45.69
N PHE A 172 -1.49 10.76 46.55
CA PHE A 172 -1.76 11.22 47.90
C PHE A 172 -1.69 12.75 47.96
N ASN A 173 -2.74 13.39 48.45
CA ASN A 173 -2.75 14.82 48.75
C ASN A 173 -2.50 15.05 50.25
N PRO A 174 -1.31 15.54 50.66
CA PRO A 174 -0.99 15.72 52.07
C PRO A 174 -1.80 16.83 52.75
N ALA A 175 -2.34 17.79 51.99
CA ALA A 175 -3.12 18.88 52.55
C ALA A 175 -4.54 18.43 52.94
N THR A 176 -5.15 17.55 52.15
CA THR A 176 -6.50 17.03 52.40
C THR A 176 -6.52 15.63 53.00
N ARG A 177 -5.36 14.97 53.07
CA ARG A 177 -5.19 13.55 53.48
C ARG A 177 -5.99 12.58 52.60
N ASP A 178 -6.21 12.94 51.35
CA ASP A 178 -6.91 12.09 50.39
C ASP A 178 -5.94 11.19 49.64
N ILE A 179 -6.33 9.91 49.50
CA ILE A 179 -5.79 9.01 48.49
C ILE A 179 -6.78 9.01 47.33
N THR A 180 -6.35 9.48 46.16
CA THR A 180 -7.14 9.45 44.93
C THR A 180 -6.62 8.35 44.02
N TYR A 181 -7.46 7.34 43.78
CA TYR A 181 -7.28 6.40 42.69
C TYR A 181 -8.06 6.90 41.47
N THR A 182 -7.43 7.13 40.33
CA THR A 182 -8.14 7.42 39.07
C THR A 182 -8.05 6.20 38.18
N ASP A 183 -9.18 5.63 37.75
CA ASP A 183 -9.20 4.45 36.88
C ASP A 183 -8.83 4.78 35.42
N GLU A 184 -8.79 3.75 34.57
CA GLU A 184 -8.46 3.87 33.16
C GLU A 184 -9.41 4.75 32.32
N THR A 185 -10.63 4.97 32.81
CA THR A 185 -11.63 5.81 32.15
C THR A 185 -11.49 7.27 32.56
N GLY A 186 -10.56 7.57 33.48
CA GLY A 186 -10.36 8.88 34.06
C GLY A 186 -11.28 9.16 35.26
N THR A 187 -11.95 8.14 35.82
CA THR A 187 -12.89 8.32 36.92
C THR A 187 -12.18 8.24 38.27
N PRO A 188 -12.22 9.29 39.12
CA PRO A 188 -11.57 9.28 40.42
C PRO A 188 -12.43 8.62 41.50
N THR A 189 -11.81 7.74 42.28
CA THR A 189 -12.26 7.25 43.59
C THR A 189 -11.40 7.89 44.67
N VAL A 190 -12.03 8.59 45.61
CA VAL A 190 -11.33 9.34 46.67
C VAL A 190 -11.58 8.66 48.02
N ILE A 191 -10.50 8.34 48.73
CA ILE A 191 -10.52 7.85 50.11
C ILE A 191 -9.85 8.90 50.99
N THR A 192 -10.63 9.56 51.84
CA THR A 192 -10.10 10.51 52.83
C THR A 192 -9.65 9.75 54.07
N LEU A 193 -8.37 9.86 54.41
CA LEU A 193 -7.85 9.28 55.65
C LEU A 193 -8.33 10.11 56.86
N PRO A 194 -8.66 9.47 57.99
CA PRO A 194 -9.08 10.18 59.20
C PRO A 194 -7.98 11.17 59.63
N ALA A 195 -8.38 12.31 60.17
CA ALA A 195 -7.46 13.28 60.74
C ALA A 195 -7.06 12.82 62.15
N GLU A 196 -5.76 12.65 62.39
CA GLU A 196 -5.22 12.42 63.73
C GLU A 196 -5.00 13.77 64.42
N THR A 197 -5.70 14.04 65.51
CA THR A 197 -5.50 15.27 66.29
C THR A 197 -5.61 15.01 67.79
N LEU A 198 -4.52 15.26 68.54
CA LEU A 198 -4.60 15.42 69.99
C LEU A 198 -5.26 16.77 70.29
N THR A 199 -6.53 16.76 70.66
CA THR A 199 -7.33 17.99 70.73
C THR A 199 -6.99 18.84 71.95
N THR A 200 -6.77 18.21 73.11
CA THR A 200 -6.43 18.86 74.36
C THR A 200 -5.61 17.93 75.25
N LEU A 201 -4.57 18.47 75.88
CA LEU A 201 -3.89 17.85 77.02
C LEU A 201 -4.06 18.79 78.21
N SER A 202 -4.63 18.28 79.30
CA SER A 202 -4.91 19.07 80.50
C SER A 202 -4.40 18.38 81.75
N LEU A 203 -4.01 19.18 82.74
CA LEU A 203 -3.67 18.71 84.07
C LEU A 203 -4.88 18.91 84.98
N ASN A 204 -5.43 17.83 85.53
CA ASN A 204 -6.59 17.86 86.41
C ASN A 204 -6.22 17.28 87.78
N GLY A 205 -5.75 18.14 88.69
CA GLY A 205 -5.10 17.66 89.92
C GLY A 205 -3.80 16.93 89.60
N ASN A 206 -3.68 15.66 90.00
CA ASN A 206 -2.47 14.85 89.83
C ASN A 206 -2.60 13.83 88.69
N ARG A 207 -3.25 14.20 87.60
CA ARG A 207 -3.40 13.36 86.40
C ARG A 207 -3.36 14.22 85.15
N LEU A 208 -2.72 13.70 84.11
CA LEU A 208 -2.86 14.22 82.77
C LEU A 208 -4.08 13.57 82.12
N GLU A 209 -4.96 14.40 81.58
CA GLU A 209 -6.17 13.98 80.87
C GLU A 209 -6.09 14.50 79.44
N TYR A 210 -6.28 13.61 78.46
CA TYR A 210 -6.42 13.98 77.06
C TYR A 210 -7.54 13.17 76.39
N LEU A 211 -8.14 13.75 75.34
CA LEU A 211 -9.10 13.08 74.48
C LEU A 211 -8.39 12.64 73.19
N ASP A 212 -8.50 11.36 72.83
CA ASP A 212 -7.94 10.85 71.57
C ASP A 212 -8.87 11.11 70.36
N GLU A 213 -8.44 10.65 69.19
CA GLU A 213 -9.15 10.78 67.91
C GLU A 213 -10.53 10.10 67.89
N ASP A 214 -10.75 9.11 68.76
CA ASP A 214 -12.01 8.40 68.93
C ASP A 214 -12.92 9.06 69.99
N ASN A 215 -12.53 10.25 70.48
CA ASN A 215 -13.16 10.94 71.60
C ASN A 215 -13.13 10.14 72.91
N LEU A 216 -12.13 9.29 73.13
CA LEU A 216 -11.96 8.54 74.37
C LEU A 216 -11.07 9.31 75.34
N LEU A 217 -11.51 9.42 76.60
CA LEU A 217 -10.77 10.06 77.67
C LEU A 217 -9.65 9.14 78.16
N ASN A 218 -8.42 9.53 77.89
CA ASN A 218 -7.22 8.88 78.40
C ASN A 218 -6.73 9.61 79.66
N ILE A 219 -6.51 8.85 80.72
CA ILE A 219 -6.07 9.36 82.03
C ILE A 219 -4.72 8.75 82.37
N ILE A 220 -3.71 9.60 82.52
CA ILE A 220 -2.38 9.23 83.01
C ILE A 220 -2.25 9.76 84.43
N PRO A 221 -2.37 8.91 85.47
CA PRO A 221 -2.15 9.35 86.83
C PRO A 221 -0.66 9.70 87.03
N LEU A 222 -0.39 10.86 87.61
CA LEU A 222 0.96 11.34 87.94
C LEU A 222 1.41 10.90 89.34
N ASN A 223 0.76 9.86 89.86
CA ASN A 223 0.83 9.31 91.22
C ASN A 223 1.64 10.17 92.21
N THR A 224 0.94 10.98 92.99
CA THR A 224 1.58 11.70 94.09
C THR A 224 1.61 10.82 95.32
N GLY A 225 2.80 10.56 95.85
CA GLY A 225 2.93 10.02 97.19
C GLY A 225 2.20 10.88 98.24
N SER A 226 1.77 10.26 99.32
CA SER A 226 1.07 10.90 100.44
C SER A 226 2.04 11.17 101.59
N LEU A 227 1.78 12.23 102.39
CA LEU A 227 2.52 12.53 103.61
C LEU A 227 1.55 12.64 104.79
N ALA A 228 1.76 11.85 105.83
CA ALA A 228 0.92 11.83 107.03
C ALA A 228 1.77 11.87 108.31
N LEU A 229 1.17 12.21 109.45
CA LEU A 229 1.78 12.00 110.76
C LEU A 229 1.83 10.49 111.04
N GLY A 230 3.01 10.01 111.43
CA GLY A 230 3.18 8.61 111.81
C GLY A 230 2.36 8.24 113.04
N ALA A 231 2.04 6.95 113.18
CA ALA A 231 1.23 6.44 114.28
C ALA A 231 1.85 6.66 115.67
N ASP A 232 3.16 6.91 115.72
CA ASP A 232 3.90 7.28 116.92
C ASP A 232 3.71 8.76 117.33
N GLY A 233 3.05 9.56 116.49
CA GLY A 233 2.84 10.99 116.69
C GLY A 233 4.11 11.83 116.59
N ASN A 234 5.25 11.25 116.20
CA ASN A 234 6.57 11.87 116.26
C ASN A 234 7.44 11.59 115.03
N SER A 235 6.80 11.19 113.93
CA SER A 235 7.40 11.00 112.62
C SER A 235 6.42 11.48 111.53
N LEU A 236 6.94 11.69 110.33
CA LEU A 236 6.13 11.82 109.12
C LEU A 236 6.30 10.57 108.27
N ASP A 237 5.20 9.94 107.90
CA ASP A 237 5.16 8.80 106.99
C ASP A 237 4.91 9.31 105.57
N TYR A 238 5.91 9.19 104.70
CA TYR A 238 5.75 9.38 103.27
C TYR A 238 5.43 8.03 102.62
N THR A 239 4.30 7.92 101.93
CA THR A 239 3.94 6.73 101.17
C THR A 239 4.00 7.04 99.68
N ASP A 240 4.83 6.32 98.93
CA ASP A 240 4.98 6.50 97.48
C ASP A 240 3.79 5.92 96.68
N GLU A 241 3.86 6.04 95.36
CA GLU A 241 2.86 5.57 94.41
C GLU A 241 2.67 4.06 94.34
N GLU A 242 3.66 3.30 94.81
CA GLU A 242 3.65 1.84 94.88
C GLU A 242 3.22 1.36 96.28
N ASN A 243 2.73 2.28 97.11
CA ASN A 243 2.28 2.02 98.46
C ASN A 243 3.42 1.68 99.45
N ASN A 244 4.67 2.02 99.12
CA ASN A 244 5.80 1.87 100.03
C ASN A 244 5.89 3.07 100.97
N THR A 245 5.95 2.82 102.28
CA THR A 245 6.05 3.88 103.29
C THR A 245 7.49 4.04 103.80
N VAL A 246 8.00 5.26 103.74
CA VAL A 246 9.24 5.71 104.36
C VAL A 246 8.89 6.54 105.60
N ASN A 247 9.33 6.09 106.76
CA ASN A 247 9.19 6.83 108.02
C ASN A 247 10.32 7.86 108.15
N ILE A 248 9.94 9.11 108.39
CA ILE A 248 10.86 10.25 108.57
C ILE A 248 10.72 10.73 110.02
N PRO A 249 11.61 10.34 110.93
CA PRO A 249 11.51 10.72 112.34
C PRO A 249 11.65 12.24 112.52
N LEU A 250 10.71 12.85 113.25
CA LEU A 250 10.82 14.25 113.65
C LEU A 250 11.76 14.32 114.84
N ASN A 251 12.95 14.88 114.65
CA ASN A 251 14.00 14.88 115.67
C ASN A 251 13.49 15.58 116.95
N VAL A 252 13.29 14.82 118.03
CA VAL A 252 13.02 15.37 119.36
C VAL A 252 14.34 15.75 120.01
N GLY A 253 14.69 17.03 119.91
CA GLY A 253 15.65 17.60 120.83
C GLY A 253 15.10 17.44 122.25
N THR A 254 15.64 16.51 123.03
CA THR A 254 15.31 16.41 124.45
C THR A 254 15.90 17.62 125.16
N LEU A 255 15.06 18.55 125.59
CA LEU A 255 15.45 19.53 126.60
C LEU A 255 15.49 18.80 127.96
N ALA A 256 16.68 18.33 128.35
CA ALA A 256 16.91 17.92 129.72
C ALA A 256 17.19 19.17 130.56
N PHE A 257 16.39 19.39 131.60
CA PHE A 257 16.72 20.36 132.65
C PHE A 257 17.72 19.69 133.59
N ASP A 258 18.95 20.18 133.63
CA ASP A 258 19.95 19.79 134.63
C ASP A 258 19.68 20.62 135.91
N PRO A 259 19.22 20.01 137.02
CA PRO A 259 18.76 20.73 138.22
C PRO A 259 19.86 21.45 138.99
#